data_AF-A0A1Y5PHT3-F1
#
_entry.id   AF-A0A1Y5PHT3-F1
#
_cell.length_a   1.000
_cell.length_b   1.000
_cell.length_c   1.000
_cell.angle_alpha   90.00
_cell.angle_beta   90.00
_cell.angle_gamma   90.00
#
_symmetry.space_group_name_H-M   'P 1'
#
loop_
_entity.id
_entity.type
_entity.pdbx_description
1 polymer ?
#
loop_
_entity_poly.entity_id
_entity_poly.type
_entity_poly.pdbx_seq_one_letter_code
_entity_poly.pdbx_strand_id
1 'polypeptide(L)'
;MTGTADLPCSHCGSILRPNAPFCAACGQAVPNRPTHLLSNTNTATQQHVPAQSTGSFASDQVVEAGRGVRCCSHLLDVAAMLSPAFPIAIAATILGLVDVIYIVVPIAFVAVSVWMSLWRSLTGMTFGTATLGLRTVRTADNKPPGFAAVALRSLVFTGTAGLAALPVLTGPAPRQGLHDRVVGISVIDISLGANPFGQRQQTPLRRTLDRGLRKVSSPVPVGAGPP
;
A
#
# COMPACT_ATOMS: atom_id res chain seq x y z
N MET A 1 4.84 -22.37 -51.60
CA MET A 1 5.72 -21.60 -50.69
C MET A 1 5.08 -20.24 -50.47
N THR A 2 4.29 -20.08 -49.40
CA THR A 2 3.60 -18.82 -49.08
C THR A 2 4.19 -18.25 -47.81
N GLY A 3 5.00 -17.20 -47.95
CA GLY A 3 5.64 -16.49 -46.84
C GLY A 3 4.60 -15.75 -46.01
N THR A 4 4.50 -16.10 -44.74
CA THR A 4 3.80 -15.29 -43.74
C THR A 4 4.62 -14.02 -43.53
N ALA A 5 4.05 -12.87 -43.87
CA ALA A 5 4.68 -11.57 -43.66
C ALA A 5 5.00 -11.40 -42.16
N ASP A 6 6.29 -11.23 -41.87
CA ASP A 6 6.81 -10.96 -40.53
C ASP A 6 6.31 -9.59 -40.05
N LEU A 7 5.37 -9.58 -39.09
CA LEU A 7 4.85 -8.35 -38.49
C LEU A 7 5.87 -7.77 -37.49
N PRO A 8 6.26 -6.48 -37.60
CA PRO A 8 7.12 -5.84 -36.62
C PRO A 8 6.33 -5.50 -35.35
N CYS A 9 7.01 -5.51 -34.20
CA CYS A 9 6.44 -5.07 -32.94
C CYS A 9 6.16 -3.55 -32.98
N SER A 10 4.95 -3.14 -32.62
CA SER A 10 4.54 -1.73 -32.55
C SER A 10 5.28 -0.90 -31.50
N HIS A 11 5.97 -1.54 -30.55
CA HIS A 11 6.69 -0.86 -29.48
C HIS A 11 8.19 -0.68 -29.76
N CYS A 12 8.86 -1.70 -30.32
CA CYS A 12 10.32 -1.68 -30.50
C CYS A 12 10.78 -1.98 -31.93
N GLY A 13 9.86 -2.26 -32.85
CA GLY A 13 10.18 -2.56 -34.26
C GLY A 13 10.80 -3.93 -34.52
N SER A 14 11.08 -4.76 -33.50
CA SER A 14 11.63 -6.10 -33.71
C SER A 14 10.65 -7.02 -34.42
N ILE A 15 11.14 -7.89 -35.29
CA ILE A 15 10.33 -8.92 -35.97
C ILE A 15 9.70 -9.87 -34.94
N LEU A 16 8.38 -10.02 -35.01
CA LEU A 16 7.65 -10.93 -34.14
C LEU A 16 7.70 -12.35 -34.69
N ARG A 17 7.97 -13.32 -33.80
CA ARG A 17 7.74 -14.73 -34.14
C ARG A 17 6.25 -14.97 -34.38
N PRO A 18 5.87 -15.79 -35.36
CA PRO A 18 4.47 -16.14 -35.60
C PRO A 18 3.86 -16.77 -34.34
N ASN A 19 2.63 -16.38 -34.00
CA ASN A 19 1.89 -16.84 -32.82
C ASN A 19 2.49 -16.44 -31.46
N ALA A 20 3.46 -15.54 -31.40
CA ALA A 20 4.04 -15.10 -30.13
C ALA A 20 3.06 -14.20 -29.35
N PRO A 21 2.73 -14.51 -28.08
CA PRO A 21 1.90 -13.64 -27.25
C PRO A 21 2.64 -12.38 -26.75
N PHE A 22 3.98 -12.41 -26.77
CA PHE A 22 4.85 -11.32 -26.32
C PHE A 22 6.04 -11.13 -27.27
N CYS A 23 6.53 -9.90 -27.37
CA CYS A 23 7.77 -9.59 -28.06
C CYS A 23 8.98 -10.12 -27.29
N ALA A 24 9.85 -10.90 -27.94
CA ALA A 24 11.06 -11.44 -27.31
C ALA A 24 12.14 -10.38 -27.00
N ALA A 25 12.08 -9.21 -27.64
CA ALA A 25 13.06 -8.14 -27.44
C ALA A 25 12.67 -7.17 -26.32
N CYS A 26 11.40 -6.78 -26.21
CA CYS A 26 10.95 -5.77 -25.24
C CYS A 26 9.93 -6.28 -24.20
N GLY A 27 9.43 -7.50 -24.34
CA GLY A 27 8.45 -8.09 -23.41
C GLY A 27 7.00 -7.60 -23.58
N GLN A 28 6.74 -6.69 -24.52
CA GLN A 28 5.39 -6.15 -24.74
C GLN A 28 4.44 -7.22 -25.29
N ALA A 29 3.21 -7.27 -24.75
CA ALA A 29 2.16 -8.15 -25.27
C ALA A 29 1.73 -7.72 -26.68
N VAL A 30 1.60 -8.67 -27.60
CA VAL A 30 1.24 -8.41 -29.00
C VAL A 30 0.04 -9.26 -29.43
N PRO A 31 -0.93 -8.69 -30.17
CA PRO A 31 -2.06 -9.43 -30.71
C PRO A 31 -1.65 -10.17 -31.99
N ASN A 32 -0.70 -11.09 -31.90
CA ASN A 32 -0.16 -11.86 -33.03
C ASN A 32 -0.74 -13.29 -33.07
N ARG A 33 -2.08 -13.42 -32.98
CA ARG A 33 -2.77 -14.71 -33.16
C ARG A 33 -3.55 -14.69 -34.48
N PRO A 34 -3.34 -15.63 -35.40
CA PRO A 34 -4.15 -15.75 -36.60
C PRO A 34 -5.56 -16.17 -36.20
N THR A 35 -6.51 -15.29 -36.50
CA THR A 35 -7.94 -15.60 -36.56
C THR A 35 -8.20 -16.49 -37.77
N HIS A 36 -8.10 -17.81 -37.60
CA HIS A 36 -8.66 -18.75 -38.57
C HIS A 36 -9.29 -19.95 -37.84
N LEU A 37 -10.61 -20.10 -38.03
CA LEU A 37 -11.51 -21.22 -37.66
C LEU A 37 -11.87 -21.29 -36.16
N LEU A 38 -13.12 -21.24 -35.70
CA LEU A 38 -14.43 -21.56 -36.28
C LEU A 38 -15.45 -20.42 -36.02
N SER A 39 -16.16 -20.03 -37.08
CA SER A 39 -17.52 -19.49 -36.95
C SER A 39 -18.44 -20.61 -36.47
N ASN A 40 -19.03 -20.45 -35.29
CA ASN A 40 -20.35 -21.01 -35.02
C ASN A 40 -21.25 -19.86 -34.58
N THR A 41 -21.99 -19.39 -35.57
CA THR A 41 -23.14 -18.49 -35.44
C THR A 41 -24.20 -19.19 -34.62
N ASN A 42 -24.35 -18.80 -33.35
CA ASN A 42 -25.65 -18.85 -32.69
C ASN A 42 -26.05 -17.44 -32.35
N THR A 43 -26.98 -16.95 -33.16
CA THR A 43 -27.74 -15.71 -33.00
C THR A 43 -28.62 -15.84 -31.75
N ALA A 44 -28.05 -15.62 -30.58
CA ALA A 44 -28.82 -15.21 -29.41
C ALA A 44 -28.63 -13.70 -29.28
N THR A 45 -29.72 -12.97 -29.42
CA THR A 45 -29.88 -11.55 -29.17
C THR A 45 -29.02 -11.14 -27.97
N GLN A 46 -27.87 -10.51 -28.22
CA GLN A 46 -27.14 -9.75 -27.22
C GLN A 46 -28.00 -8.52 -26.91
N GLN A 47 -28.95 -8.74 -26.03
CA GLN A 47 -29.57 -7.69 -25.25
C GLN A 47 -28.41 -6.93 -24.61
N HIS A 48 -28.32 -5.66 -24.98
CA HIS A 48 -27.39 -4.68 -24.47
C HIS A 48 -27.71 -4.48 -22.97
N VAL A 49 -27.35 -5.46 -22.15
CA VAL A 49 -27.05 -5.22 -20.74
C VAL A 49 -25.76 -4.41 -20.82
N PRO A 50 -25.71 -3.16 -20.30
CA PRO A 50 -24.45 -2.45 -20.24
C PRO A 50 -23.49 -3.37 -19.52
N ALA A 51 -22.50 -3.86 -20.25
CA ALA A 51 -21.39 -4.59 -19.70
C ALA A 51 -20.75 -3.60 -18.73
N GLN A 52 -21.13 -3.73 -17.46
CA GLN A 52 -20.39 -3.14 -16.37
C GLN A 52 -19.03 -3.82 -16.47
N SER A 53 -18.14 -3.14 -17.18
CA SER A 53 -16.72 -3.32 -17.10
C SER A 53 -16.39 -3.35 -15.62
N THR A 54 -16.24 -4.55 -15.07
CA THR A 54 -15.42 -4.80 -13.87
C THR A 54 -13.99 -4.55 -14.30
N GLY A 55 -13.73 -3.28 -14.63
CA GLY A 55 -12.42 -2.78 -14.90
C GLY A 55 -11.59 -2.97 -13.64
N SER A 56 -10.32 -3.20 -13.89
CA SER A 56 -9.23 -2.85 -13.00
C SER A 56 -9.31 -1.38 -12.57
N PHE A 57 -10.29 -1.01 -11.75
CA PHE A 57 -10.49 0.31 -11.17
C PHE A 57 -9.94 0.40 -9.73
N ALA A 58 -9.51 -0.71 -9.14
CA ALA A 58 -9.03 -0.75 -7.76
C ALA A 58 -7.58 -0.23 -7.58
N SER A 59 -6.81 -0.03 -8.66
CA SER A 59 -5.43 0.44 -8.57
C SER A 59 -5.26 1.96 -8.51
N ASP A 60 -6.28 2.73 -8.90
CA ASP A 60 -6.23 4.21 -8.92
C ASP A 60 -6.98 4.86 -7.76
N GLN A 61 -7.81 4.09 -7.05
CA GLN A 61 -8.51 4.60 -5.88
C GLN A 61 -7.60 4.59 -4.65
N VAL A 62 -7.56 5.71 -3.93
CA VAL A 62 -6.91 5.80 -2.62
C VAL A 62 -7.76 5.04 -1.61
N VAL A 63 -7.18 4.01 -0.98
CA VAL A 63 -7.85 3.19 0.04
C VAL A 63 -7.35 3.62 1.42
N GLU A 64 -8.27 3.92 2.34
CA GLU A 64 -7.89 4.24 3.72
C GLU A 64 -7.43 2.99 4.49
N ALA A 65 -6.40 3.15 5.32
CA ALA A 65 -5.87 2.06 6.12
C ALA A 65 -6.86 1.63 7.22
N GLY A 66 -7.09 0.32 7.34
CA GLY A 66 -7.93 -0.25 8.40
C GLY A 66 -7.33 -0.12 9.80
N ARG A 67 -8.19 -0.14 10.82
CA ARG A 67 -7.83 0.04 12.24
C ARG A 67 -6.72 -0.89 12.74
N GLY A 68 -6.81 -2.19 12.43
CA GLY A 68 -5.83 -3.18 12.89
C GLY A 68 -4.42 -2.89 12.35
N VAL A 69 -4.32 -2.53 11.07
CA VAL A 69 -3.04 -2.22 10.42
C VAL A 69 -2.43 -0.94 10.97
N ARG A 70 -3.25 0.08 11.25
CA ARG A 70 -2.79 1.32 11.93
C ARG A 70 -2.25 1.03 13.32
N CYS A 71 -2.94 0.20 14.11
CA CYS A 71 -2.49 -0.21 15.43
C CYS A 71 -1.14 -0.96 15.35
N CYS A 72 -1.04 -1.94 14.45
CA CYS A 72 0.21 -2.67 14.22
C CYS A 72 1.35 -1.74 13.79
N SER A 73 1.12 -0.77 12.90
CA SER A 73 2.17 0.19 12.52
C SER A 73 2.64 1.00 13.72
N HIS A 74 1.71 1.44 14.60
CA HIS A 74 2.08 2.17 15.80
C HIS A 74 2.91 1.34 16.78
N LEU A 75 2.57 0.07 16.97
CA LEU A 75 3.36 -0.84 17.82
C LEU A 75 4.76 -1.08 17.24
N LEU A 76 4.87 -1.22 15.92
CA LEU A 76 6.16 -1.36 15.24
C LEU A 76 7.03 -0.11 15.37
N ASP A 77 6.43 1.09 15.26
CA ASP A 77 7.13 2.35 15.48
C ASP A 77 7.64 2.47 16.93
N VAL A 78 6.82 2.11 17.92
CA VAL A 78 7.22 2.10 19.34
C VAL A 78 8.35 1.10 19.58
N ALA A 79 8.26 -0.12 19.02
CA ALA A 79 9.31 -1.12 19.13
C ALA A 79 10.62 -0.65 18.51
N ALA A 80 10.57 -0.04 17.32
CA ALA A 80 11.73 0.52 16.65
C ALA A 80 12.38 1.66 17.48
N MET A 81 11.55 2.46 18.14
CA MET A 81 11.99 3.58 18.99
C MET A 81 12.65 3.11 20.30
N LEU A 82 12.17 2.02 20.89
CA LEU A 82 12.71 1.44 22.13
C LEU A 82 13.94 0.55 21.89
N SER A 83 14.09 0.00 20.67
CA SER A 83 15.15 -0.95 20.32
C SER A 83 16.58 -0.48 20.64
N PRO A 84 16.97 0.79 20.43
CA PRO A 84 18.30 1.27 20.83
C PRO A 84 18.39 1.63 22.32
N ALA A 85 17.31 2.16 22.90
CA ALA A 85 17.31 2.64 24.29
C ALA A 85 17.42 1.49 25.29
N PHE A 86 16.77 0.35 25.01
CA PHE A 86 16.76 -0.82 25.88
C PHE A 86 18.13 -1.47 26.12
N PRO A 87 18.94 -1.81 25.09
CA PRO A 87 20.27 -2.38 25.28
C PRO A 87 21.24 -1.38 25.93
N ILE A 88 21.15 -0.09 25.61
CA ILE A 88 21.96 0.96 26.25
C ILE A 88 21.63 1.03 27.75
N ALA A 89 20.34 1.02 28.10
CA ALA A 89 19.90 1.04 29.49
C ALA A 89 20.39 -0.23 30.24
N ILE A 90 20.25 -1.41 29.65
CA ILE A 90 20.72 -2.67 30.25
C ILE A 90 22.23 -2.62 30.51
N ALA A 91 23.03 -2.23 29.50
CA ALA A 91 24.47 -2.12 29.65
C ALA A 91 24.85 -1.11 30.75
N ALA A 92 24.19 0.04 30.79
CA ALA A 92 24.41 1.06 31.82
C ALA A 92 24.07 0.56 33.23
N THR A 93 22.97 -0.19 33.38
CA THR A 93 22.60 -0.78 34.68
C THR A 93 23.60 -1.82 35.16
N ILE A 94 24.12 -2.66 34.26
CA ILE A 94 25.12 -3.68 34.61
C ILE A 94 26.43 -3.03 35.04
N LEU A 95 26.81 -1.91 34.38
CA LEU A 95 28.04 -1.16 34.67
C LEU A 95 27.90 -0.14 35.81
N GLY A 96 26.70 0.04 36.37
CA GLY A 96 26.44 1.04 37.43
C GLY A 96 26.56 2.50 36.97
N LEU A 97 26.40 2.77 35.66
CA LEU A 97 26.56 4.10 35.06
C LEU A 97 25.26 4.89 35.12
N VAL A 98 25.00 5.49 36.28
CA VAL A 98 23.76 6.23 36.58
C VAL A 98 23.55 7.42 35.62
N ASP A 99 24.64 8.12 35.26
CA ASP A 99 24.60 9.25 34.31
C ASP A 99 24.13 8.82 32.91
N VAL A 100 24.48 7.62 32.47
CA VAL A 100 24.06 7.09 31.17
C VAL A 100 22.54 6.89 31.15
N ILE A 101 21.97 6.43 32.26
CA ILE A 101 20.53 6.19 32.38
C ILE A 101 19.75 7.51 32.38
N TYR A 102 20.20 8.52 33.13
CA TYR A 102 19.44 9.77 33.28
C TYR A 102 19.73 10.83 32.22
N ILE A 103 20.88 10.77 31.54
CA ILE A 103 21.28 11.78 30.56
C ILE A 103 21.29 11.17 29.16
N VAL A 104 22.06 10.10 28.95
CA VAL A 104 22.29 9.56 27.60
C VAL A 104 21.03 8.91 27.03
N VAL A 105 20.30 8.11 27.82
CA VAL A 105 19.09 7.43 27.34
C VAL A 105 18.00 8.43 26.91
N PRO A 106 17.64 9.47 27.69
CA PRO A 106 16.67 10.47 27.25
C PRO A 106 17.13 11.28 26.03
N ILE A 107 18.40 11.68 25.97
CA ILE A 107 18.95 12.40 24.81
C ILE A 107 18.89 11.54 23.55
N ALA A 108 19.28 10.26 23.65
CA ALA A 108 19.20 9.32 22.55
C ALA A 108 17.74 9.12 22.09
N PHE A 109 16.80 8.99 23.03
CA PHE A 109 15.37 8.89 22.73
C PHE A 109 14.86 10.11 21.96
N VAL A 110 15.20 11.33 22.41
CA VAL A 110 14.82 12.56 21.71
C VAL A 110 15.46 12.64 20.33
N ALA A 111 16.74 12.31 20.18
CA ALA A 111 17.43 12.32 18.90
C ALA A 111 16.77 11.38 17.88
N VAL A 112 16.45 10.14 18.31
CA VAL A 112 15.74 9.15 17.49
C VAL A 112 14.33 9.63 17.15
N SER A 113 13.61 10.26 18.09
CA SER A 113 12.29 10.86 17.88
C SER A 113 12.31 11.93 16.79
N VAL A 114 13.30 12.83 16.85
CA VAL A 114 13.48 13.93 15.89
C VAL A 114 13.84 13.38 14.53
N TRP A 115 14.77 12.42 14.46
CA TRP A 115 15.13 11.73 13.23
C TRP A 115 13.91 11.08 12.56
N MET A 116 13.11 10.32 13.31
CA MET A 116 11.89 9.69 12.78
C MET A 116 10.84 10.71 12.34
N SER A 117 10.72 11.84 13.04
CA SER A 117 9.82 12.93 12.66
C SER A 117 10.25 13.59 11.35
N LEU A 118 11.56 13.82 11.18
CA LEU A 118 12.12 14.36 9.95
C LEU A 118 11.91 13.39 8.78
N TRP A 119 12.22 12.10 8.99
CA TRP A 119 11.98 11.04 8.01
C TRP A 119 10.52 11.00 7.56
N ARG A 120 9.57 11.07 8.50
CA ARG A 120 8.13 11.10 8.20
C ARG A 120 7.71 12.35 7.45
N SER A 121 8.30 13.50 7.77
CA SER A 121 7.96 14.76 7.11
C SER A 121 8.31 14.76 5.62
N LEU A 122 9.41 14.10 5.26
CA LEU A 122 9.91 14.01 3.90
C LEU A 122 9.25 12.89 3.11
N THR A 123 9.11 11.71 3.73
CA THR A 123 8.69 10.49 3.02
C THR A 123 7.20 10.16 3.18
N GLY A 124 6.54 10.77 4.16
CA GLY A 124 5.21 10.35 4.59
C GLY A 124 5.19 8.94 5.20
N MET A 125 6.35 8.37 5.54
CA MET A 125 6.47 7.01 6.06
C MET A 125 7.18 7.00 7.41
N THR A 126 6.89 5.96 8.17
CA THR A 126 7.55 5.56 9.41
C THR A 126 7.99 4.11 9.25
N PHE A 127 8.77 3.57 10.18
CA PHE A 127 9.21 2.18 10.11
C PHE A 127 8.01 1.22 10.07
N GLY A 128 7.04 1.41 10.95
CA GLY A 128 5.82 0.62 11.04
C GLY A 128 4.89 0.80 9.84
N THR A 129 4.77 2.02 9.31
CA THR A 129 3.93 2.20 8.10
C THR A 129 4.60 1.62 6.86
N ALA A 130 5.92 1.79 6.69
CA ALA A 130 6.65 1.24 5.55
C ALA A 130 6.59 -0.30 5.53
N THR A 131 6.80 -0.95 6.68
CA THR A 131 6.74 -2.41 6.80
C THR A 131 5.36 -2.98 6.44
N LEU A 132 4.28 -2.26 6.78
CA LEU A 132 2.91 -2.67 6.51
C LEU A 132 2.34 -2.19 5.16
N GLY A 133 3.11 -1.46 4.35
CA GLY A 133 2.61 -0.89 3.10
C GLY A 133 1.57 0.21 3.33
N LEU A 134 1.75 1.01 4.38
CA LEU A 134 0.96 2.17 4.70
C LEU A 134 1.76 3.44 4.41
N ARG A 135 1.04 4.52 4.06
CA ARG A 135 1.65 5.83 3.83
C ARG A 135 0.77 6.93 4.43
N THR A 136 1.41 7.94 5.00
CA THR A 136 0.74 9.13 5.50
C THR A 136 0.79 10.24 4.47
N VAL A 137 -0.36 10.83 4.19
CA VAL A 137 -0.53 11.88 3.18
C VAL A 137 -1.38 13.01 3.75
N ARG A 138 -1.22 14.21 3.21
CA ARG A 138 -2.09 15.34 3.55
C ARG A 138 -3.46 15.12 2.92
N THR A 139 -4.53 15.27 3.69
CA THR A 139 -5.91 15.01 3.24
C THR A 139 -6.36 15.96 2.13
N ALA A 140 -5.82 17.18 2.09
CA ALA A 140 -6.16 18.17 1.06
C ALA A 140 -5.64 17.81 -0.34
N ASP A 141 -4.36 17.42 -0.44
CA ASP A 141 -3.65 17.35 -1.73
C ASP A 141 -2.99 15.99 -2.01
N ASN A 142 -3.14 15.02 -1.11
CA ASN A 142 -2.42 13.74 -1.12
C ASN A 142 -0.89 13.87 -1.22
N LYS A 143 -0.34 15.04 -0.85
CA LYS A 143 1.10 15.38 -0.81
C LYS A 143 1.76 14.92 0.50
N PRO A 144 3.11 14.87 0.58
CA PRO A 144 3.78 14.59 1.84
C PRO A 144 3.34 15.60 2.91
N PRO A 145 3.17 15.15 4.18
CA PRO A 145 2.56 15.96 5.23
C PRO A 145 3.35 17.25 5.51
N GLY A 146 4.67 17.24 5.30
CA GLY A 146 5.56 18.36 5.60
C GLY A 146 5.89 18.45 7.09
N PHE A 147 6.94 19.19 7.43
CA PHE A 147 7.51 19.22 8.77
C PHE A 147 6.53 19.81 9.81
N ALA A 148 5.86 20.93 9.48
CA ALA A 148 4.93 21.59 10.39
C ALA A 148 3.76 20.68 10.80
N ALA A 149 3.21 19.91 9.84
CA ALA A 149 2.14 18.96 10.12
C ALA A 149 2.64 17.83 11.04
N VAL A 150 3.81 17.25 10.75
CA VAL A 150 4.38 16.19 11.60
C VAL A 150 4.72 16.69 13.00
N ALA A 151 5.29 17.90 13.12
CA ALA A 151 5.61 18.51 14.40
C ALA A 151 4.34 18.76 15.23
N LEU A 152 3.30 19.33 14.63
CA LEU A 152 2.01 19.55 15.29
C LEU A 152 1.35 18.23 15.71
N ARG A 153 1.43 17.19 14.87
CA ARG A 153 0.95 15.84 15.20
C ARG A 153 1.67 15.28 16.42
N SER A 154 2.99 15.38 16.47
CA SER A 154 3.81 14.92 17.60
C SER A 154 3.50 15.72 18.86
N LEU A 155 3.33 17.05 18.76
CA LEU A 155 2.98 17.91 19.89
C LEU A 155 1.61 17.56 20.46
N VAL A 156 0.59 17.39 19.61
CA VAL A 156 -0.75 16.96 20.05
C VAL A 156 -0.71 15.57 20.67
N PHE A 157 0.04 14.63 20.09
CA PHE A 157 0.14 13.27 20.63
C PHE A 157 0.85 13.24 21.99
N THR A 158 2.00 13.90 22.12
CA THR A 158 2.76 13.97 23.37
C THR A 158 2.02 14.79 24.42
N GLY A 159 1.46 15.95 24.04
CA GLY A 159 0.69 16.82 24.93
C GLY A 159 -0.59 16.16 25.46
N THR A 160 -1.14 15.18 24.74
CA THR A 160 -2.28 14.38 25.20
C THR A 160 -1.87 13.04 25.83
N ALA A 161 -0.57 12.79 26.02
CA ALA A 161 -0.04 11.50 26.49
C ALA A 161 -0.61 10.29 25.71
N GLY A 162 -0.83 10.46 24.40
CA GLY A 162 -1.40 9.43 23.52
C GLY A 162 -2.94 9.32 23.56
N LEU A 163 -3.66 10.04 24.41
CA LEU A 163 -5.12 10.01 24.47
C LEU A 163 -5.77 10.46 23.16
N ALA A 164 -5.12 11.33 22.38
CA ALA A 164 -5.60 11.75 21.06
C ALA A 164 -5.64 10.61 20.00
N ALA A 165 -5.10 9.43 20.30
CA ALA A 165 -5.20 8.24 19.46
C ALA A 165 -6.36 7.30 19.83
N LEU A 166 -6.98 7.45 21.00
CA LEU A 166 -8.12 6.65 21.45
C LEU A 166 -9.29 6.58 20.45
N PRO A 167 -9.67 7.65 19.72
CA PRO A 167 -10.79 7.59 18.77
C PRO A 167 -10.61 6.59 17.63
N VAL A 168 -9.36 6.22 17.31
CA VAL A 168 -9.05 5.17 16.32
C VAL A 168 -9.43 3.78 16.86
N LEU A 169 -9.52 3.62 18.18
CA LEU A 169 -9.77 2.36 18.88
C LEU A 169 -11.22 2.20 19.37
N THR A 170 -12.09 3.19 19.21
CA THR A 170 -13.43 3.16 19.82
C THR A 170 -14.57 2.94 18.83
N GLY A 171 -14.33 3.02 17.52
CA GLY A 171 -15.36 2.81 16.49
C GLY A 171 -15.14 1.55 15.63
N PRO A 172 -16.22 0.94 15.09
CA PRO A 172 -16.14 -0.09 14.06
C PRO A 172 -15.83 0.48 12.67
N ALA A 173 -16.12 1.76 12.44
CA ALA A 173 -15.75 2.47 11.21
C ALA A 173 -14.33 3.06 11.31
N PRO A 174 -13.54 3.12 10.22
CA PRO A 174 -12.26 3.79 10.20
C PRO A 174 -12.46 5.28 10.47
N ARG A 175 -12.25 5.68 11.73
CA ARG A 175 -12.28 7.07 12.15
C ARG A 175 -10.85 7.58 12.27
N GLN A 176 -10.62 8.79 11.77
CA GLN A 176 -9.35 9.49 11.95
C GLN A 176 -9.15 9.80 13.43
N GLY A 177 -7.92 9.61 13.93
CA GLY A 177 -7.57 10.03 15.28
C GLY A 177 -7.69 11.55 15.42
N LEU A 178 -7.93 12.05 16.63
CA LEU A 178 -8.01 13.51 16.85
C LEU A 178 -6.70 14.19 16.44
N HIS A 179 -5.56 13.55 16.70
CA HIS A 179 -4.24 14.01 16.27
C HIS A 179 -4.05 14.04 14.74
N ASP A 180 -4.75 13.17 14.00
CA ASP A 180 -4.73 13.16 12.54
C ASP A 180 -5.67 14.22 11.96
N ARG A 181 -6.84 14.37 12.57
CA ARG A 181 -7.88 15.31 12.16
C ARG A 181 -7.47 16.76 12.36
N VAL A 182 -6.85 17.08 13.51
CA VAL A 182 -6.35 18.43 13.82
C VAL A 182 -5.27 18.87 12.83
N VAL A 183 -4.53 17.90 12.28
CA VAL A 183 -3.37 18.15 11.41
C VAL A 183 -3.72 17.99 9.91
N GLY A 184 -4.90 17.44 9.59
CA GLY A 184 -5.33 17.22 8.20
C GLY A 184 -4.49 16.17 7.47
N ILE A 185 -4.17 15.08 8.16
CA ILE A 185 -3.39 13.96 7.60
C ILE A 185 -4.19 12.67 7.66
N SER A 186 -4.09 11.87 6.60
CA SER A 186 -4.72 10.56 6.50
C SER A 186 -3.68 9.48 6.27
N VAL A 187 -3.99 8.26 6.73
CA VAL A 187 -3.16 7.07 6.52
C VAL A 187 -3.83 6.20 5.47
N ILE A 188 -3.15 6.02 4.35
CA ILE A 188 -3.62 5.27 3.20
C ILE A 188 -2.89 3.93 3.11
N ASP A 189 -3.59 2.92 2.62
CA ASP A 189 -3.04 1.60 2.36
C ASP A 189 -2.59 1.52 0.90
N ILE A 190 -1.27 1.64 0.67
CA ILE A 190 -0.68 1.55 -0.67
C ILE A 190 -0.52 0.11 -1.15
N SER A 191 -0.74 -0.88 -0.26
CA SER A 191 -0.78 -2.29 -0.66
C SER A 191 -2.08 -2.66 -1.37
N LEU A 192 -3.18 -2.00 -0.99
CA LEU A 192 -4.51 -2.21 -1.58
C LEU A 192 -4.85 -1.14 -2.64
N GLY A 193 -4.48 0.12 -2.44
CA GLY A 193 -4.87 1.25 -3.29
C GLY A 193 -3.75 1.89 -4.11
N ALA A 194 -4.03 3.09 -4.62
CA ALA A 194 -3.08 3.93 -5.37
C ALA A 194 -1.99 4.55 -4.49
N ASN A 195 -0.80 4.78 -5.06
CA ASN A 195 0.29 5.48 -4.40
C ASN A 195 0.48 6.88 -5.01
N PRO A 196 0.18 7.97 -4.27
CA PRO A 196 0.23 9.33 -4.80
C PRO A 196 1.66 9.86 -5.07
N PHE A 197 2.72 9.20 -4.58
CA PHE A 197 4.11 9.65 -4.79
C PHE A 197 4.85 8.84 -5.88
N GLY A 198 4.14 8.21 -6.81
CA GLY A 198 4.74 7.47 -7.93
C GLY A 198 4.82 5.95 -7.73
N GLN A 199 5.77 5.30 -8.41
CA GLN A 199 5.78 3.83 -8.56
C GLN A 199 5.67 3.08 -7.22
N ARG A 200 4.91 1.96 -7.22
CA ARG A 200 4.74 1.04 -6.08
C ARG A 200 6.09 0.38 -5.75
N GLN A 201 6.87 1.03 -4.90
CA GLN A 201 8.24 0.58 -4.59
C GLN A 201 8.37 -0.36 -3.39
N GLN A 202 7.30 -0.68 -2.67
CA GLN A 202 7.41 -1.48 -1.45
C GLN A 202 6.50 -2.69 -1.50
N THR A 203 7.12 -3.88 -1.58
CA THR A 203 6.45 -5.15 -1.30
C THR A 203 6.15 -5.16 0.20
N PRO A 204 4.89 -5.02 0.63
CA PRO A 204 4.57 -5.07 2.05
C PRO A 204 4.94 -6.44 2.62
N LEU A 205 5.45 -6.48 3.85
CA LEU A 205 5.69 -7.74 4.57
C LEU A 205 4.37 -8.48 4.90
N ARG A 206 3.25 -7.76 4.82
CA ARG A 206 1.91 -8.30 5.03
C ARG A 206 1.45 -9.08 3.80
N ARG A 207 1.16 -10.37 4.00
CA ARG A 207 0.46 -11.20 3.00
C ARG A 207 -0.99 -10.72 2.90
N THR A 208 -1.35 -10.07 1.80
CA THR A 208 -2.75 -9.72 1.49
C THR A 208 -3.52 -11.01 1.19
N LEU A 209 -4.27 -11.51 2.19
CA LEU A 209 -5.12 -12.70 2.06
C LEU A 209 -6.17 -12.55 0.93
N ASP A 210 -6.65 -11.32 0.68
CA ASP A 210 -7.65 -11.04 -0.36
C ASP A 210 -7.15 -11.27 -1.79
N ARG A 211 -5.83 -11.31 -2.01
CA ARG A 211 -5.26 -11.56 -3.34
C ARG A 211 -5.46 -13.01 -3.80
N GLY A 212 -5.73 -13.93 -2.86
CA GLY A 212 -6.02 -15.34 -3.13
C GLY A 212 -7.49 -15.66 -3.36
N LEU A 213 -8.41 -14.77 -2.96
CA LEU A 213 -9.85 -14.91 -3.20
C LEU A 213 -10.28 -14.20 -4.48
N ARG A 214 -9.57 -14.44 -5.59
CA ARG A 214 -10.20 -14.28 -6.90
C ARG A 214 -11.44 -15.17 -6.85
N LYS A 215 -12.63 -14.57 -6.76
CA LYS A 215 -13.89 -15.23 -7.08
C LYS A 215 -13.69 -15.80 -8.49
N VAL A 216 -13.36 -17.08 -8.55
CA VAL A 216 -13.43 -17.84 -9.79
C VAL A 216 -14.92 -17.98 -10.04
N SER A 217 -15.45 -17.10 -10.88
CA SER A 217 -16.78 -17.29 -11.45
C SER A 217 -16.73 -18.59 -12.23
N SER A 218 -17.27 -19.67 -11.66
CA SER A 218 -17.44 -20.92 -12.39
C SER A 218 -18.36 -20.64 -13.56
N PRO A 219 -17.95 -20.87 -14.81
CA PRO A 219 -18.81 -20.71 -15.98
C PRO A 219 -19.86 -21.81 -16.09
N VAL A 220 -19.96 -22.74 -15.13
CA VAL A 220 -20.92 -23.84 -15.16
C VAL A 220 -22.25 -23.35 -14.59
N PRO A 221 -23.31 -23.23 -15.40
CA PRO A 221 -24.65 -22.97 -14.88
C PRO A 221 -25.05 -24.15 -14.00
N VAL A 222 -25.36 -23.86 -12.73
CA VAL A 222 -25.98 -24.84 -11.83
C VAL A 222 -27.42 -25.00 -12.32
N GLY A 223 -27.68 -26.09 -13.03
CA GLY A 223 -29.01 -26.40 -13.52
C GLY A 223 -30.00 -26.48 -12.34
N ALA A 224 -31.07 -25.70 -12.41
CA ALA A 224 -32.21 -25.87 -11.52
C ALA A 224 -32.82 -27.24 -11.81
N GLY A 225 -32.83 -28.12 -10.80
CA GLY A 225 -33.52 -29.40 -10.87
C GLY A 225 -35.03 -29.22 -11.02
N PRO A 226 -35.73 -30.17 -11.67
CA PRO A 226 -37.18 -30.08 -11.93
C PRO A 226 -38.01 -30.19 -10.63
N PRO A 227 -39.28 -29.75 -10.67
CA PRO A 227 -40.17 -29.63 -9.51
C PRO A 227 -40.57 -30.97 -8.88
#